data_AF-A0A3N5KB90-F1
#
_entry.id   AF-A0A3N5KB90-F1
#
_cell.length_a   1.000
_cell.length_b   1.000
_cell.length_c   1.000
_cell.angle_alpha   90.00
_cell.angle_beta   90.00
_cell.angle_gamma   90.00
#
_symmetry.space_group_name_H-M   'P 1'
#
loop_
_entity.id
_entity.type
_entity.pdbx_description
1 polymer ?
#
loop_
_entity_poly.entity_id
_entity_poly.type
_entity_poly.pdbx_seq_one_letter_code
_entity_poly.pdbx_strand_id
1 'polypeptide(L)'
;MAYYLIGTSFAIAFVAFVDNNWLQHPTLIPAIIFGVVTVLAPFLIVQSSLGFGIAVSKSPNPLQARLRSLMNHTAFSVGLYFFALLINWLLPAYT
;
A
#
# COMPACT_ATOMS: atom_id res chain seq x y z
N MET A 1 5.48 -13.30 -9.41
CA MET A 1 6.68 -12.61 -8.88
C MET A 1 6.57 -11.09 -8.87
N ALA A 2 6.12 -10.41 -9.94
CA ALA A 2 6.03 -8.95 -9.97
C ALA A 2 5.21 -8.34 -8.80
N TYR A 3 4.12 -8.99 -8.37
CA TYR A 3 3.30 -8.52 -7.23
C TYR A 3 4.08 -8.40 -5.91
N TYR A 4 4.90 -9.40 -5.57
CA TYR A 4 5.72 -9.35 -4.35
C TYR A 4 6.78 -8.26 -4.43
N LEU A 5 7.44 -8.09 -5.59
CA LEU A 5 8.44 -7.03 -5.79
C LEU A 5 7.83 -5.63 -5.66
N ILE A 6 6.64 -5.42 -6.23
CA ILE A 6 5.91 -4.15 -6.11
C ILE A 6 5.52 -3.90 -4.64
N GLY A 7 4.99 -4.90 -3.96
CA GLY A 7 4.65 -4.80 -2.54
C GLY A 7 5.85 -4.47 -1.66
N THR A 8 6.98 -5.16 -1.85
CA THR A 8 8.23 -4.85 -1.14
C THR A 8 8.73 -3.44 -1.46
N SER A 9 8.65 -3.01 -2.72
CA SER A 9 9.05 -1.65 -3.11
C SER A 9 8.18 -0.59 -2.44
N PHE A 10 6.86 -0.81 -2.34
CA PHE A 10 5.96 0.08 -1.61
C PHE A 10 6.23 0.09 -0.10
N ALA A 11 6.53 -1.05 0.51
CA ALA A 11 6.89 -1.09 1.92
C ALA A 11 8.18 -0.32 2.22
N ILE A 12 9.22 -0.49 1.37
CA ILE A 12 10.48 0.26 1.47
C ILE A 12 10.22 1.76 1.29
N ALA A 13 9.47 2.14 0.25
CA ALA A 13 9.13 3.53 -0.01
C ALA A 13 8.36 4.14 1.18
N PHE A 14 7.39 3.42 1.74
CA PHE A 14 6.66 3.89 2.92
C PHE A 14 7.59 4.19 4.08
N VAL A 15 8.44 3.22 4.46
CA VAL A 15 9.39 3.39 5.57
C VAL A 15 10.39 4.52 5.31
N ALA A 16 10.81 4.73 4.05
CA ALA A 16 11.72 5.80 3.68
C ALA A 16 11.08 7.21 3.70
N PHE A 17 9.75 7.31 3.51
CA PHE A 17 9.03 8.59 3.46
C PHE A 17 8.28 8.94 4.75
N VAL A 18 7.83 7.95 5.51
CA VAL A 18 7.19 8.17 6.81
C VAL A 18 8.25 8.61 7.82
N ASP A 19 7.83 9.31 8.88
CA ASP A 19 8.74 9.74 9.96
C ASP A 19 9.69 8.60 10.40
N ASN A 20 10.97 8.94 10.61
CA ASN A 20 12.03 7.96 10.92
C ASN A 20 11.71 7.08 12.15
N ASN A 21 10.85 7.55 13.05
CA ASN A 21 10.48 6.82 14.26
C ASN A 21 9.21 5.97 14.09
N TRP A 22 8.58 5.96 12.92
CA TRP A 22 7.32 5.23 12.73
C TRP A 22 7.47 3.72 12.97
N LEU A 23 8.62 3.12 12.65
CA LEU A 23 8.86 1.70 12.98
C LEU A 23 9.01 1.46 14.49
N GLN A 24 9.45 2.46 15.25
CA GLN A 24 9.57 2.40 16.71
C GLN A 24 8.23 2.70 17.40
N HIS A 25 7.38 3.50 16.77
CA HIS A 25 6.04 3.83 17.26
C HIS A 25 5.02 3.69 16.13
N PRO A 26 4.69 2.45 15.71
CA PRO A 26 3.80 2.22 14.60
C PRO A 26 2.43 2.84 14.88
N THR A 27 1.92 3.61 13.93
CA THR A 27 0.56 4.16 13.97
C THR A 27 -0.19 3.79 12.70
N LEU A 28 -1.48 3.53 12.83
CA LEU A 28 -2.29 3.02 11.71
C LEU A 28 -2.52 4.08 10.61
N ILE A 29 -2.73 5.34 10.99
CA ILE A 29 -3.17 6.40 10.05
C ILE A 29 -2.19 6.61 8.89
N PRO A 30 -0.87 6.79 9.11
CA PRO A 30 0.08 6.98 8.00
C PRO A 30 0.09 5.80 7.04
N ALA A 31 0.00 4.56 7.55
CA ALA A 31 -0.05 3.36 6.71
C ALA A 31 -1.29 3.37 5.82
N ILE A 32 -2.48 3.64 6.38
CA ILE A 32 -3.73 3.70 5.59
C ILE A 32 -3.66 4.78 4.51
N ILE A 33 -3.21 6.00 4.86
CA ILE A 33 -3.06 7.09 3.88
C ILE A 33 -2.16 6.65 2.73
N PHE A 34 -1.01 6.04 3.05
CA PHE A 34 -0.10 5.51 2.05
C PHE A 34 -0.75 4.42 1.18
N GLY A 35 -1.46 3.47 1.79
CA GLY A 35 -2.23 2.45 1.07
C GLY A 35 -3.19 3.08 0.06
N VAL A 36 -4.00 4.05 0.48
CA VAL A 36 -4.92 4.76 -0.41
C VAL A 36 -4.19 5.48 -1.56
N VAL A 37 -3.06 6.13 -1.28
CA VAL A 37 -2.25 6.81 -2.30
C VAL A 37 -1.67 5.81 -3.31
N THR A 38 -1.21 4.64 -2.88
CA THR A 38 -0.65 3.63 -3.79
C THR A 38 -1.66 3.08 -4.81
N VAL A 39 -2.97 3.28 -4.62
CA VAL A 39 -4.01 2.96 -5.62
C VAL A 39 -3.84 3.77 -6.91
N LEU A 40 -3.16 4.92 -6.86
CA LEU A 40 -2.83 5.69 -8.06
C LEU A 40 -1.95 4.89 -9.04
N ALA A 41 -1.08 4.01 -8.55
CA ALA A 41 -0.20 3.20 -9.39
C ALA A 41 -1.00 2.26 -10.33
N PRO A 42 -1.92 1.40 -9.84
CA PRO A 42 -2.76 0.63 -10.76
C PRO A 42 -3.69 1.51 -11.58
N PHE A 43 -4.26 2.58 -11.03
CA PHE A 43 -5.23 3.42 -11.77
C PHE A 43 -4.62 4.17 -12.95
N LEU A 44 -3.40 4.70 -12.79
CA LEU A 44 -2.77 5.59 -13.77
C LEU A 44 -1.76 4.86 -14.66
N ILE A 45 -1.11 3.80 -14.14
CA ILE A 45 -0.03 3.11 -14.86
C ILE A 45 -0.49 1.73 -15.30
N VAL A 46 -0.70 0.81 -14.36
CA VAL A 46 -0.87 -0.61 -14.69
C VAL A 46 -2.17 -0.85 -15.45
N GLN A 47 -3.33 -0.52 -14.88
CA GLN A 47 -4.62 -0.79 -15.51
C GLN A 47 -4.85 0.10 -16.74
N SER A 48 -4.32 1.31 -16.73
CA SER A 48 -4.35 2.21 -17.88
C SER A 48 -3.57 1.63 -19.07
N SER A 49 -2.35 1.10 -18.85
CA SER A 49 -1.54 0.46 -19.89
C SER A 49 -2.15 -0.82 -20.47
N LEU A 50 -3.04 -1.47 -19.71
CA LEU A 50 -3.76 -2.68 -20.14
C LEU A 50 -5.04 -2.37 -20.93
N GLY A 51 -5.31 -1.10 -21.23
CA GLY A 51 -6.47 -0.68 -22.02
C GLY A 51 -7.77 -0.50 -21.22
N PHE A 52 -7.74 -0.67 -19.89
CA PHE A 52 -8.92 -0.41 -19.03
C PHE A 52 -9.21 1.08 -18.83
N GLY A 53 -8.37 1.97 -19.36
CA GLY A 53 -8.51 3.42 -19.20
C GLY A 53 -8.12 3.93 -17.81
N ILE A 54 -8.05 5.26 -17.67
CA ILE A 54 -7.70 5.93 -16.40
C ILE A 54 -8.69 5.52 -15.32
N ALA A 55 -8.16 5.04 -14.19
CA ALA A 55 -8.94 4.52 -13.08
C ALA A 55 -10.02 3.53 -13.55
N VAL A 56 -9.63 2.58 -14.43
CA VAL A 56 -10.47 1.50 -14.96
C VAL A 56 -11.79 1.96 -15.59
N SER A 57 -11.83 3.15 -16.19
CA SER A 57 -13.05 3.76 -16.75
C SER A 57 -13.68 2.99 -17.91
N LYS A 58 -12.92 2.15 -18.62
CA LYS A 58 -13.41 1.32 -19.74
C LYS A 58 -13.72 -0.12 -19.34
N SER A 59 -13.62 -0.47 -18.05
CA SER A 59 -13.97 -1.80 -17.54
C SER A 59 -15.49 -2.00 -17.55
N PRO A 60 -16.02 -3.24 -17.75
CA PRO A 60 -17.45 -3.52 -17.68
C PRO A 60 -18.12 -3.08 -16.36
N ASN A 61 -17.38 -3.11 -15.25
CA ASN A 61 -17.86 -2.72 -13.91
C ASN A 61 -16.84 -1.83 -13.18
N PRO A 62 -16.73 -0.54 -13.53
CA PRO A 62 -15.63 0.33 -13.09
C PRO A 62 -15.65 0.60 -11.59
N LEU A 63 -16.84 0.80 -10.99
CA LEU A 63 -16.98 1.04 -9.55
C LEU A 63 -16.48 -0.16 -8.74
N GLN A 64 -16.90 -1.37 -9.10
CA GLN A 64 -16.48 -2.59 -8.40
C GLN A 64 -14.96 -2.79 -8.51
N ALA A 65 -14.39 -2.56 -9.69
CA ALA A 65 -12.94 -2.68 -9.90
C ALA A 65 -12.14 -1.66 -9.06
N ARG A 66 -12.62 -0.41 -8.96
CA ARG A 66 -12.02 0.63 -8.10
C ARG A 66 -12.09 0.25 -6.63
N LEU A 67 -13.25 -0.21 -6.16
CA LEU A 67 -13.43 -0.65 -4.77
C LEU A 67 -12.52 -1.82 -4.43
N ARG A 68 -12.41 -2.82 -5.31
CA ARG A 68 -11.47 -3.95 -5.12
C ARG A 68 -10.02 -3.46 -5.04
N SER A 69 -9.62 -2.52 -5.90
CA SER A 69 -8.27 -1.93 -5.83
C SER A 69 -8.04 -1.22 -4.51
N LEU A 70 -8.99 -0.39 -4.07
CA LEU A 70 -8.92 0.31 -2.79
C LEU A 70 -8.82 -0.69 -1.62
N MET A 71 -9.69 -1.71 -1.58
CA MET A 71 -9.67 -2.75 -0.56
C MET A 71 -8.33 -3.47 -0.48
N ASN A 72 -7.76 -3.86 -1.63
CA ASN A 72 -6.49 -4.57 -1.68
C ASN A 72 -5.33 -3.71 -1.14
N HIS A 73 -5.29 -2.43 -1.51
CA HIS A 73 -4.23 -1.53 -1.07
C HIS A 73 -4.38 -1.11 0.40
N THR A 74 -5.62 -0.93 0.87
CA THR A 74 -5.90 -0.74 2.30
C THR A 74 -5.49 -1.99 3.10
N ALA A 75 -5.87 -3.19 2.64
CA ALA A 75 -5.48 -4.45 3.29
C ALA A 75 -3.95 -4.64 3.34
N PHE A 76 -3.24 -4.31 2.26
CA PHE A 76 -1.78 -4.27 2.24
C PHE A 76 -1.23 -3.33 3.33
N SER A 77 -1.75 -2.10 3.44
CA SER A 77 -1.29 -1.15 4.46
C SER A 77 -1.63 -1.55 5.90
N VAL A 78 -2.76 -2.22 6.12
CA VAL A 78 -3.09 -2.82 7.42
C VAL A 78 -2.08 -3.92 7.76
N GLY A 79 -1.73 -4.76 6.79
CA GLY A 79 -0.68 -5.77 6.94
C GLY A 79 0.69 -5.15 7.26
N LEU A 80 1.04 -4.04 6.60
CA LEU A 80 2.28 -3.30 6.87
C LEU A 80 2.32 -2.77 8.31
N TYR A 81 1.20 -2.23 8.82
CA TYR A 81 1.07 -1.81 10.20
C TYR A 81 1.21 -2.98 11.19
N PHE A 82 0.53 -4.09 10.97
CA PHE A 82 0.68 -5.28 11.84
C PHE A 82 2.10 -5.82 11.84
N PHE A 83 2.78 -5.80 10.70
CA PHE A 83 4.17 -6.23 10.63
C PHE A 83 5.10 -5.26 11.34
N ALA A 84 4.84 -3.96 11.29
CA ALA A 84 5.57 -2.97 12.07
C ALA A 84 5.38 -3.15 13.58
N LEU A 85 4.15 -3.44 14.04
CA LEU A 85 3.89 -3.83 15.43
C LEU A 85 4.65 -5.10 15.83
N LEU A 86 4.68 -6.10 14.96
CA LEU A 86 5.44 -7.33 15.20
C LEU A 86 6.94 -7.04 15.30
N ILE A 87 7.49 -6.23 14.40
CA ILE A 87 8.90 -5.78 14.45
C ILE A 87 9.18 -5.04 15.75
N ASN A 88 8.32 -4.09 16.12
CA ASN A 88 8.46 -3.32 17.36
C ASN A 88 8.43 -4.22 18.60
N TRP A 89 7.59 -5.25 18.60
CA TRP A 89 7.51 -6.23 19.67
C TRP A 89 8.71 -7.20 19.71
N LEU A 90 9.25 -7.61 18.55
CA LEU A 90 10.39 -8.52 18.45
C LEU A 90 11.74 -7.83 18.69
N LEU A 91 11.84 -6.55 18.30
CA LEU A 91 13.03 -5.71 18.43
C LEU A 91 12.76 -4.53 19.36
N PRO A 92 12.33 -4.75 20.61
CA PRO A 92 12.02 -3.67 21.54
C PRO A 92 13.27 -2.91 22.02
N ALA A 93 14.48 -3.35 21.62
CA ALA A 93 15.75 -2.83 22.12
C ALA A 93 16.81 -2.73 21.01
N TYR A 94 16.87 -1.58 20.34
CA TYR A 94 18.10 -0.99 19.78
C TYR A 94 18.16 0.55 20.02
N THR A 95 17.53 1.01 21.10
CA THR A 95 17.75 2.32 21.76
C THR A 95 17.45 2.18 23.24
#